data_AF-A0A0L8KE63-F1
#
_entry.id   AF-A0A0L8KE63-F1
#
_cell.length_a   1.000
_cell.length_b   1.000
_cell.length_c   1.000
_cell.angle_alpha   90.00
_cell.angle_beta   90.00
_cell.angle_gamma   90.00
#
_symmetry.space_group_name_H-M   'P 1'
#
loop_
_entity.id
_entity.type
_entity.pdbx_description
1 polymer ?
#
loop_
_entity_poly.entity_id
_entity_poly.type
_entity_poly.pdbx_seq_one_letter_code
_entity_poly.pdbx_strand_id
1 'polypeptide(L)'
;VSSWSDAWYKGLADGSIATLSIGAWMPANLTSGVASASGDWRVAPLPQWTKGDKASAENGGSSLAVPKAAKNKELAYAFTEFATTGTGATTRVTQGAFPATRADLESKAFLDTKFPYFGGQQANQILAESARNVAPDWTYLPYQVYANSIFNDTVGKAYVTPTKLTDGL
;
A
#
# COMPACT_ATOMS: atom_id res chain seq x y z
N VAL A 1 -8.53 -2.94 17.88
CA VAL A 1 -8.53 -3.91 16.77
C VAL A 1 -7.17 -3.85 16.11
N SER A 2 -6.47 -4.98 15.94
CA SER A 2 -5.13 -5.01 15.32
C SER A 2 -5.23 -5.19 13.81
N SER A 3 -4.51 -4.39 13.03
CA SER A 3 -4.49 -4.53 11.56
C SER A 3 -4.12 -5.95 11.14
N TRP A 4 -4.75 -6.43 10.07
CA TRP A 4 -4.59 -7.79 9.53
C TRP A 4 -5.12 -8.96 10.37
N SER A 5 -5.75 -8.68 11.51
CA SER A 5 -6.49 -9.71 12.27
C SER A 5 -7.87 -9.99 11.67
N ASP A 6 -8.46 -11.14 12.00
CA ASP A 6 -9.84 -11.48 11.60
C ASP A 6 -10.85 -10.43 12.07
N ALA A 7 -10.65 -9.86 13.26
CA ALA A 7 -11.50 -8.80 13.79
C ALA A 7 -11.41 -7.52 12.95
N TRP A 8 -10.25 -7.24 12.36
CA TRP A 8 -10.06 -6.09 11.46
C TRP A 8 -10.78 -6.32 10.14
N TYR A 9 -10.62 -7.49 9.52
CA TYR A 9 -11.35 -7.84 8.30
C TYR A 9 -12.86 -7.86 8.50
N LYS A 10 -13.34 -8.39 9.64
CA LYS A 10 -14.75 -8.32 10.02
C LYS A 10 -15.24 -6.88 10.11
N GLY A 11 -14.47 -5.99 10.75
CA GLY A 11 -14.83 -4.59 10.88
C GLY A 11 -14.91 -3.85 9.54
N LEU A 12 -14.03 -4.20 8.59
CA LEU A 12 -14.11 -3.69 7.21
C LEU A 12 -15.33 -4.23 6.46
N ALA A 13 -15.74 -5.46 6.75
CA ALA A 13 -16.88 -6.12 6.11
C ALA A 13 -18.24 -5.64 6.64
N ASP A 14 -18.35 -5.39 7.94
CA ASP A 14 -19.59 -4.97 8.60
C ASP A 14 -19.75 -3.45 8.74
N GLY A 15 -18.74 -2.68 8.31
CA GLY A 15 -18.75 -1.22 8.29
C GLY A 15 -18.39 -0.57 9.63
N SER A 16 -18.07 -1.34 10.68
CA SER A 16 -17.54 -0.77 11.93
C SER A 16 -16.15 -0.15 11.77
N ILE A 17 -15.43 -0.48 10.69
CA ILE A 17 -14.27 0.25 10.17
C ILE A 17 -14.62 0.77 8.77
N ALA A 18 -14.97 2.05 8.67
CA ALA A 18 -15.55 2.64 7.47
C ALA A 18 -14.53 3.18 6.45
N THR A 19 -13.28 3.43 6.85
CA THR A 19 -12.26 4.06 6.00
C THR A 19 -10.87 3.53 6.30
N LEU A 20 -9.99 3.53 5.29
CA LEU A 20 -8.57 3.19 5.43
C LEU A 20 -7.69 4.21 4.70
N SER A 21 -6.70 4.77 5.41
CA SER A 21 -5.57 5.50 4.81
C SER A 21 -4.39 4.54 4.70
N ILE A 22 -4.27 3.87 3.55
CA ILE A 22 -3.38 2.71 3.38
C ILE A 22 -2.82 2.65 1.95
N GLY A 23 -1.80 1.82 1.71
CA GLY A 23 -1.13 1.73 0.41
C GLY A 23 -2.03 1.26 -0.74
N ALA A 24 -1.65 1.64 -1.96
CA ALA A 24 -2.40 1.38 -3.19
C ALA A 24 -2.53 -0.11 -3.58
N TRP A 25 -1.88 -1.01 -2.83
CA TRP A 25 -2.01 -2.47 -2.92
C TRP A 25 -3.27 -3.01 -2.21
N MET A 26 -3.97 -2.21 -1.41
CA MET A 26 -5.14 -2.65 -0.64
C MET A 26 -6.35 -3.13 -1.48
N PRO A 27 -6.63 -2.63 -2.71
CA PRO A 27 -7.74 -3.14 -3.53
C PRO A 27 -7.78 -4.65 -3.69
N ALA A 28 -6.63 -5.29 -3.89
CA ALA A 28 -6.54 -6.74 -4.00
C ALA A 28 -6.93 -7.45 -2.70
N ASN A 29 -6.52 -6.91 -1.55
CA ASN A 29 -6.84 -7.45 -0.22
C ASN A 29 -8.31 -7.26 0.16
N LEU A 30 -8.92 -6.11 -0.20
CA LEU A 30 -10.37 -5.92 -0.01
C LEU A 30 -11.17 -6.90 -0.86
N THR A 31 -10.79 -7.06 -2.13
CA THR A 31 -11.49 -7.95 -3.07
C THR A 31 -11.49 -9.42 -2.59
N SER A 32 -10.37 -9.91 -2.05
CA SER A 32 -10.25 -11.29 -1.59
C SER A 32 -10.69 -11.52 -0.14
N GLY A 33 -10.40 -10.57 0.75
CA GLY A 33 -10.60 -10.72 2.20
C GLY A 33 -11.86 -10.06 2.77
N VAL A 34 -12.53 -9.19 2.01
CA VAL A 34 -13.71 -8.41 2.45
C VAL A 34 -14.83 -8.49 1.38
N ALA A 35 -14.96 -9.64 0.73
CA ALA A 35 -15.84 -9.82 -0.43
C ALA A 35 -17.31 -9.39 -0.19
N SER A 36 -17.82 -9.50 1.05
CA SER A 36 -19.20 -9.14 1.40
C SER A 36 -19.49 -7.63 1.32
N ALA A 37 -18.47 -6.76 1.36
CA ALA A 37 -18.62 -5.31 1.22
C ALA A 37 -18.33 -4.82 -0.22
N SER A 38 -18.28 -5.75 -1.18
CA SER A 38 -18.12 -5.41 -2.59
C SER A 38 -19.26 -4.51 -3.07
N GLY A 39 -18.92 -3.35 -3.62
CA GLY A 39 -19.87 -2.34 -4.07
C GLY A 39 -20.05 -1.17 -3.09
N ASP A 40 -19.63 -1.32 -1.83
CA ASP A 40 -19.77 -0.29 -0.80
C ASP A 40 -18.55 0.64 -0.71
N TRP A 41 -17.37 0.12 -1.04
CA TRP A 41 -16.10 0.84 -0.91
C TRP A 41 -15.80 1.72 -2.13
N ARG A 42 -15.11 2.84 -1.92
CA ARG A 42 -14.56 3.70 -2.99
C ARG A 42 -13.13 4.13 -2.61
N VAL A 43 -12.36 4.51 -3.62
CA VAL A 43 -11.03 5.10 -3.47
C VAL A 43 -11.13 6.62 -3.63
N ALA A 44 -10.38 7.36 -2.82
CA ALA A 44 -10.27 8.82 -2.87
C ALA A 44 -8.83 9.26 -2.58
N PRO A 45 -8.44 10.50 -2.93
CA PRO A 45 -7.16 11.07 -2.51
C PRO A 45 -7.02 11.11 -0.98
N LEU A 46 -5.77 11.08 -0.48
CA LEU A 46 -5.51 11.27 0.94
C LEU A 46 -6.03 12.65 1.42
N PRO A 47 -6.61 12.75 2.62
CA PRO A 47 -7.02 14.03 3.18
C PRO A 47 -5.81 14.95 3.36
N GLN A 48 -6.04 16.26 3.23
CA GLN A 48 -4.99 17.27 3.23
C GLN A 48 -5.19 18.25 4.38
N TRP A 49 -4.09 18.74 4.94
CA TRP A 49 -4.13 19.77 5.99
C TRP A 49 -4.56 21.13 5.45
N THR A 50 -4.07 21.51 4.26
CA THR A 50 -4.44 22.76 3.59
C THR A 50 -5.33 22.46 2.39
N LYS A 51 -6.37 23.27 2.20
CA LYS A 51 -7.23 23.17 1.02
C LYS A 51 -6.44 23.40 -0.26
N GLY A 52 -6.49 22.44 -1.18
CA GLY A 52 -5.84 22.51 -2.48
C GLY A 52 -4.50 21.77 -2.56
N ASP A 53 -3.94 21.38 -1.42
CA ASP A 53 -2.75 20.52 -1.38
C ASP A 53 -3.07 19.14 -1.99
N LYS A 54 -2.02 18.43 -2.39
CA LYS A 54 -2.12 17.11 -3.02
C LYS A 54 -1.09 16.13 -2.50
N ALA A 55 -0.39 16.46 -1.42
CA ALA A 55 0.72 15.68 -0.91
C ALA A 55 0.27 14.25 -0.59
N SER A 56 1.12 13.29 -0.95
CA SER A 56 0.92 11.87 -0.66
C SER A 56 2.15 11.25 -0.03
N ALA A 57 2.01 10.02 0.45
CA ALA A 57 3.05 9.23 1.07
C ALA A 57 2.92 7.76 0.64
N GLU A 58 4.00 7.00 0.78
CA GLU A 58 3.98 5.56 0.57
C GLU A 58 3.79 4.82 1.89
N ASN A 59 2.96 3.77 1.85
CA ASN A 59 2.83 2.81 2.93
C ASN A 59 3.02 1.40 2.38
N GLY A 60 4.06 0.72 2.83
CA GLY A 60 4.45 -0.58 2.28
C GLY A 60 5.19 -0.43 0.95
N GLY A 61 4.84 -1.27 -0.02
CA GLY A 61 5.71 -1.53 -1.16
C GLY A 61 6.74 -2.61 -0.81
N SER A 62 7.19 -3.36 -1.80
CA SER A 62 8.14 -4.46 -1.58
C SER A 62 9.13 -4.53 -2.73
N SER A 63 10.32 -5.00 -2.42
CA SER A 63 11.37 -5.27 -3.40
C SER A 63 11.86 -6.71 -3.27
N LEU A 64 12.54 -7.19 -4.31
CA LEU A 64 13.31 -8.42 -4.26
C LEU A 64 14.78 -8.04 -4.15
N ALA A 65 15.50 -8.68 -3.22
CA ALA A 65 16.91 -8.47 -3.00
C ALA A 65 17.68 -9.79 -3.11
N VAL A 66 18.86 -9.75 -3.74
CA VAL A 66 19.77 -10.90 -3.80
C VAL A 66 20.65 -10.90 -2.55
N PRO A 67 20.56 -11.91 -1.66
CA PRO A 67 21.41 -11.97 -0.47
C PRO A 67 22.88 -12.08 -0.84
N LYS A 68 23.77 -11.44 -0.08
CA LYS A 68 25.23 -11.52 -0.30
C LYS A 68 25.75 -12.96 -0.32
N ALA A 69 25.16 -13.83 0.50
CA ALA A 69 25.50 -15.25 0.62
C ALA A 69 24.91 -16.15 -0.49
N ALA A 70 24.18 -15.59 -1.48
CA ALA A 70 23.63 -16.36 -2.58
C ALA A 70 24.73 -17.08 -3.36
N LYS A 71 24.50 -18.37 -3.64
CA LYS A 71 25.42 -19.25 -4.39
C LYS A 71 25.41 -18.96 -5.89
N ASN A 72 24.24 -18.70 -6.46
CA ASN A 72 24.02 -18.41 -7.88
C ASN A 72 23.52 -16.97 -8.04
N LYS A 73 24.41 -15.97 -7.96
CA LYS A 73 24.02 -14.55 -7.92
C LYS A 73 23.43 -14.08 -9.24
N GLU A 74 23.96 -14.56 -10.35
CA GLU A 74 23.56 -14.22 -11.71
C GLU A 74 22.13 -14.72 -11.97
N LEU A 75 21.83 -15.97 -11.62
CA LEU A 75 20.48 -16.52 -11.76
C LEU A 75 19.48 -15.81 -10.84
N ALA A 76 19.86 -15.52 -9.59
CA ALA A 76 19.01 -14.78 -8.67
C ALA A 76 18.72 -13.35 -9.15
N TYR A 77 19.72 -12.70 -9.74
CA TYR A 77 19.55 -11.38 -10.36
C TYR A 77 18.64 -11.46 -11.59
N ALA A 78 18.86 -12.43 -12.49
CA ALA A 78 18.02 -12.62 -13.68
C ALA A 78 16.54 -12.83 -13.31
N PHE A 79 16.26 -13.60 -12.24
CA PHE A 79 14.90 -13.73 -11.72
C PHE A 79 14.35 -12.41 -11.16
N THR A 80 15.17 -11.67 -10.41
CA THR A 80 14.78 -10.37 -9.85
C THR A 80 14.42 -9.37 -10.95
N GLU A 81 15.23 -9.29 -12.01
CA GLU A 81 14.98 -8.45 -13.18
C GLU A 81 13.68 -8.88 -13.88
N PHE A 82 13.53 -10.17 -14.18
CA PHE A 82 12.30 -10.70 -14.78
C PHE A 82 11.04 -10.33 -13.98
N ALA A 83 11.09 -10.46 -12.66
CA ALA A 83 9.94 -10.28 -11.78
C ALA A 83 9.61 -8.82 -11.45
N THR A 84 10.58 -7.91 -11.55
CA THR A 84 10.41 -6.51 -11.10
C THR A 84 10.38 -5.49 -12.25
N THR A 85 11.05 -5.76 -13.38
CA THR A 85 11.10 -4.85 -14.54
C THR A 85 10.84 -5.53 -15.87
N GLY A 86 10.97 -6.86 -15.94
CA GLY A 86 10.65 -7.66 -17.12
C GLY A 86 9.17 -8.00 -17.26
N THR A 87 8.86 -8.98 -18.10
CA THR A 87 7.47 -9.42 -18.38
C THR A 87 6.74 -9.98 -17.15
N GLY A 88 7.47 -10.42 -16.13
CA GLY A 88 6.90 -10.82 -14.84
C GLY A 88 6.26 -9.63 -14.09
N ALA A 89 6.80 -8.41 -14.23
CA ALA A 89 6.23 -7.22 -13.61
C ALA A 89 4.84 -6.91 -14.18
N THR A 90 4.72 -6.85 -15.50
CA THR A 90 3.43 -6.65 -16.19
C THR A 90 2.43 -7.75 -15.83
N THR A 91 2.87 -9.01 -15.73
CA THR A 91 2.00 -10.13 -15.32
C THR A 91 1.45 -9.93 -13.91
N ARG A 92 2.24 -9.41 -12.97
CA ARG A 92 1.74 -9.09 -11.61
C ARG A 92 0.71 -7.98 -11.63
N VAL A 93 0.91 -6.95 -12.47
CA VAL A 93 -0.04 -5.84 -12.62
C VAL A 93 -1.38 -6.32 -13.17
N THR A 94 -1.38 -7.18 -14.19
CA THR A 94 -2.63 -7.76 -14.74
C THR A 94 -3.36 -8.64 -13.73
N GLN A 95 -2.64 -9.21 -12.76
CA GLN A 95 -3.20 -9.95 -11.62
C GLN A 95 -3.60 -9.05 -10.42
N GLY A 96 -3.56 -7.73 -10.58
CA GLY A 96 -4.08 -6.77 -9.60
C GLY A 96 -3.03 -6.16 -8.67
N ALA A 97 -1.73 -6.43 -8.87
CA ALA A 97 -0.70 -5.69 -8.16
C ALA A 97 -0.65 -4.22 -8.60
N PHE A 98 -0.43 -3.31 -7.66
CA PHE A 98 -0.16 -1.92 -8.01
C PHE A 98 1.22 -1.81 -8.68
N PRO A 99 1.36 -1.13 -9.85
CA PRO A 99 2.60 -1.10 -10.60
C PRO A 99 3.74 -0.35 -9.91
N ALA A 100 4.96 -0.80 -10.16
CA ALA A 100 6.20 -0.09 -9.82
C ALA A 100 6.93 0.48 -11.04
N THR A 101 6.43 0.23 -12.27
CA THR A 101 7.00 0.78 -13.51
C THR A 101 6.13 1.94 -14.02
N ARG A 102 6.78 2.96 -14.61
CA ARG A 102 6.04 4.09 -15.24
C ARG A 102 5.17 3.61 -16.41
N ALA A 103 5.70 2.72 -17.24
CA ALA A 103 5.00 2.21 -18.41
C ALA A 103 3.66 1.57 -18.04
N ASP A 104 3.63 0.74 -16.99
CA ASP A 104 2.40 0.12 -16.51
C ASP A 104 1.47 1.16 -15.85
N LEU A 105 2.03 2.03 -14.99
CA LEU A 105 1.28 3.05 -14.24
C LEU A 105 0.58 4.09 -15.14
N GLU A 106 1.20 4.41 -16.28
CA GLU A 106 0.71 5.37 -17.27
C GLU A 106 -0.12 4.70 -18.38
N SER A 107 -0.17 3.36 -18.41
CA SER A 107 -0.89 2.63 -19.45
C SER A 107 -2.41 2.85 -19.35
N LYS A 108 -3.05 3.03 -20.52
CA LYS A 108 -4.52 3.11 -20.60
C LYS A 108 -5.19 1.85 -20.06
N ALA A 109 -4.60 0.67 -20.27
CA ALA A 109 -5.12 -0.59 -19.77
C ALA A 109 -5.22 -0.59 -18.23
N PHE A 110 -4.18 -0.11 -17.55
CA PHE A 110 -4.18 0.04 -16.10
C PHE A 110 -5.13 1.16 -15.65
N LEU A 111 -4.99 2.37 -16.20
CA LEU A 111 -5.75 3.54 -15.76
C LEU A 111 -7.27 3.38 -15.95
N ASP A 112 -7.70 2.74 -17.04
CA ASP A 112 -9.13 2.61 -17.34
C ASP A 112 -9.79 1.37 -16.74
N THR A 113 -9.04 0.55 -15.99
CA THR A 113 -9.58 -0.61 -15.29
C THR A 113 -10.70 -0.16 -14.34
N LYS A 114 -11.91 -0.67 -14.60
CA LYS A 114 -13.07 -0.50 -13.73
C LYS A 114 -13.06 -1.62 -12.70
N PHE A 115 -13.09 -1.26 -11.42
CA PHE A 115 -13.08 -2.21 -10.32
C PHE A 115 -14.52 -2.53 -9.89
N PRO A 116 -15.04 -3.76 -10.10
CA PRO A 116 -16.38 -4.12 -9.65
C PRO A 116 -16.55 -3.95 -8.14
N TYR A 117 -15.51 -4.30 -7.36
CA TYR A 117 -15.50 -4.15 -5.91
C TYR A 117 -15.74 -2.69 -5.46
N PHE A 118 -15.30 -1.71 -6.27
CA PHE A 118 -15.52 -0.29 -6.02
C PHE A 118 -16.71 0.28 -6.81
N GLY A 119 -17.70 -0.55 -7.14
CA GLY A 119 -18.89 -0.12 -7.88
C GLY A 119 -18.59 0.35 -9.31
N GLY A 120 -17.54 -0.19 -9.94
CA GLY A 120 -17.11 0.17 -11.29
C GLY A 120 -16.21 1.41 -11.37
N GLN A 121 -15.76 1.95 -10.24
CA GLN A 121 -14.81 3.07 -10.19
C GLN A 121 -13.50 2.74 -10.90
N GLN A 122 -12.96 3.69 -11.66
CA GLN A 122 -11.60 3.64 -12.22
C GLN A 122 -10.58 4.07 -11.17
N ALA A 123 -10.48 3.30 -10.08
CA ALA A 123 -9.67 3.63 -8.90
C ALA A 123 -8.19 3.89 -9.24
N ASN A 124 -7.66 3.22 -10.27
CA ASN A 124 -6.27 3.37 -10.70
C ASN A 124 -5.90 4.79 -11.13
N GLN A 125 -6.85 5.59 -11.63
CA GLN A 125 -6.58 7.00 -11.96
C GLN A 125 -6.20 7.81 -10.71
N ILE A 126 -6.92 7.59 -9.60
CA ILE A 126 -6.70 8.26 -8.32
C ILE A 126 -5.40 7.75 -7.68
N LEU A 127 -5.18 6.44 -7.69
CA LEU A 127 -3.97 5.84 -7.14
C LEU A 127 -2.72 6.25 -7.93
N ALA A 128 -2.80 6.38 -9.26
CA ALA A 128 -1.71 6.88 -10.08
C ALA A 128 -1.44 8.38 -9.87
N GLU A 129 -2.47 9.20 -9.64
CA GLU A 129 -2.27 10.60 -9.22
C GLU A 129 -1.59 10.68 -7.84
N SER A 130 -2.03 9.86 -6.88
CA SER A 130 -1.42 9.77 -5.56
C SER A 130 0.08 9.42 -5.64
N ALA A 131 0.45 8.42 -6.46
CA ALA A 131 1.83 8.03 -6.68
C ALA A 131 2.71 9.16 -7.28
N ARG A 132 2.14 10.03 -8.11
CA ARG A 132 2.85 11.20 -8.65
C ARG A 132 3.09 12.31 -7.62
N ASN A 133 2.32 12.32 -6.53
CA ASN A 133 2.38 13.36 -5.50
C ASN A 133 3.07 12.90 -4.20
N VAL A 134 3.78 11.76 -4.22
CA VAL A 134 4.59 11.32 -3.10
C VAL A 134 5.69 12.35 -2.82
N ALA A 135 5.80 12.79 -1.58
CA ALA A 135 6.82 13.76 -1.17
C ALA A 135 8.24 13.17 -1.34
N PRO A 136 9.18 13.88 -2.01
CA PRO A 136 10.48 13.33 -2.35
C PRO A 136 11.52 13.41 -1.21
N ASP A 137 11.20 14.08 -0.11
CA ASP A 137 12.13 14.43 0.98
C ASP A 137 12.09 13.44 2.17
N TRP A 138 11.30 12.38 2.08
CA TRP A 138 11.25 11.35 3.11
C TRP A 138 12.41 10.35 2.99
N THR A 139 12.95 9.92 4.13
CA THR A 139 13.97 8.85 4.19
C THR A 139 13.67 7.88 5.32
N TYR A 140 14.03 6.61 5.12
CA TYR A 140 13.96 5.59 6.17
C TYR A 140 15.22 5.65 7.04
N LEU A 141 15.07 5.25 8.30
CA LEU A 141 16.22 5.05 9.19
C LEU A 141 17.06 3.85 8.70
N PRO A 142 18.39 3.86 8.87
CA PRO A 142 19.23 2.71 8.53
C PRO A 142 18.96 1.48 9.40
N TYR A 143 18.18 1.64 10.47
CA TYR A 143 17.72 0.62 11.40
C TYR A 143 16.17 0.61 11.50
N GLN A 144 15.46 0.95 10.41
CA GLN A 144 14.00 1.03 10.39
C GLN A 144 13.29 -0.20 10.97
N VAL A 145 13.84 -1.40 10.76
CA VAL A 145 13.29 -2.65 11.32
C VAL A 145 13.28 -2.60 12.85
N TYR A 146 14.37 -2.16 13.48
CA TYR A 146 14.44 -2.00 14.92
C TYR A 146 13.50 -0.88 15.40
N ALA A 147 13.52 0.27 14.75
CA ALA A 147 12.63 1.39 15.08
C ALA A 147 11.14 0.98 15.06
N ASN A 148 10.72 0.22 14.04
CA ASN A 148 9.37 -0.33 13.95
C ASN A 148 9.07 -1.32 15.09
N SER A 149 10.05 -2.15 15.48
CA SER A 149 9.85 -3.17 16.52
C SER A 149 9.57 -2.59 17.90
N ILE A 150 10.15 -1.42 18.21
CA ILE A 150 10.00 -0.74 19.51
C ILE A 150 8.92 0.34 19.52
N PHE A 151 8.32 0.66 18.36
CA PHE A 151 7.29 1.71 18.25
C PHE A 151 6.13 1.49 19.23
N ASN A 152 5.75 0.22 19.44
CA ASN A 152 4.67 -0.12 20.36
C ASN A 152 5.03 0.10 21.84
N ASP A 153 6.32 0.05 22.18
CA ASP A 153 6.80 0.23 23.55
C ASP A 153 6.78 1.71 23.98
N THR A 154 6.81 2.63 23.00
CA THR A 154 6.76 4.08 23.20
C THR A 154 5.43 4.66 22.71
N VAL A 155 5.34 5.04 21.44
CA VAL A 155 4.18 5.70 20.80
C VAL A 155 2.92 4.84 20.90
N GLY A 156 3.06 3.50 20.83
CA GLY A 156 1.94 2.57 20.94
C GLY A 156 1.10 2.74 22.22
N LYS A 157 1.72 3.18 23.32
CA LYS A 157 1.01 3.40 24.60
C LYS A 157 -0.09 4.44 24.48
N ALA A 158 0.11 5.49 23.66
CA ALA A 158 -0.87 6.55 23.46
C ALA A 158 -2.20 6.06 22.85
N TYR A 159 -2.23 4.86 22.26
CA TYR A 159 -3.45 4.27 21.69
C TYR A 159 -4.26 3.45 22.68
N VAL A 160 -3.70 3.11 23.85
CA VAL A 160 -4.32 2.21 24.84
C VAL A 160 -4.30 2.76 26.27
N THR A 161 -3.66 3.92 26.48
CA THR A 161 -3.60 4.65 27.75
C THR A 161 -3.87 6.15 27.53
N PRO A 162 -3.99 6.96 28.60
CA PRO A 162 -4.08 8.43 28.49
C PRO A 162 -2.80 9.16 28.06
N THR A 163 -1.69 8.45 27.77
CA THR A 163 -0.43 9.06 27.32
C THR A 163 -0.64 9.85 26.03
N LYS A 164 -0.08 11.07 25.91
CA LYS A 164 -0.18 11.85 24.67
C LYS A 164 0.77 11.28 23.61
N LEU A 165 0.38 11.38 22.33
CA LEU A 165 1.25 10.99 21.21
C LEU A 165 2.61 11.69 21.27
N THR A 166 2.63 12.99 21.60
CA THR A 166 3.86 13.79 21.74
C THR A 166 4.79 13.32 22.84
N ASP A 167 4.28 12.60 23.84
CA ASP A 167 5.07 12.13 24.97
C ASP A 167 5.73 10.76 24.67
N GLY A 168 5.27 10.07 23.62
CA GLY A 168 5.80 8.78 23.18
C GLY A 168 6.72 8.85 21.96
N LEU A 169 6.70 9.96 21.22
CA LEU A 169 7.59 10.27 20.09
C LEU A 169 8.97 10.69 20.60
#